data_AF-A0A820BFM8-F1
#
_entry.id   AF-A0A820BFM8-F1
#
_cell.length_a   1.000
_cell.length_b   1.000
_cell.length_c   1.000
_cell.angle_alpha   90.00
_cell.angle_beta   90.00
_cell.angle_gamma   90.00
#
_symmetry.space_group_name_H-M   'P 1'
#
loop_
_entity.id
_entity.type
_entity.pdbx_description
1 polymer ?
#
loop_
_entity_poly.entity_id
_entity_poly.type
_entity_poly.pdbx_seq_one_letter_code
_entity_poly.pdbx_strand_id
1 'polypeptide(L)'
;YFSADYIAIASTYHTLILTDIPKLNIEQRDRVRRFIILVDELYNHNTKLILSMSVDTVKDIFNPLKNDPNLKREDLLTMDEFHSFDRTISRLVEMQSKEYLAKPKRFSNQNKSPDEWSQLQ
;
A
#
# COMPACT_ATOMS: atom_id res chain seq x y z
N TYR A 1 13.10 2.34 5.48
CA TYR A 1 13.01 2.77 6.89
C TYR A 1 11.59 3.14 7.38
N PHE A 2 10.59 3.45 6.52
CA PHE A 2 9.19 3.65 6.96
C PHE A 2 8.30 2.39 6.96
N SER A 3 8.80 1.22 6.55
CA SER A 3 7.99 0.00 6.40
C SER A 3 7.81 -0.78 7.71
N ALA A 4 8.68 -0.62 8.71
CA ALA A 4 8.64 -1.40 9.95
C ALA A 4 7.31 -1.26 10.72
N ASP A 5 6.77 -0.05 10.83
CA ASP A 5 5.49 0.18 11.50
C ASP A 5 4.32 -0.47 10.74
N TYR A 6 4.33 -0.40 9.41
CA TYR A 6 3.30 -1.01 8.57
C TYR A 6 3.39 -2.54 8.59
N ILE A 7 4.60 -3.11 8.64
CA ILE A 7 4.82 -4.54 8.89
C ILE A 7 4.27 -4.92 10.26
N ALA A 8 4.55 -4.14 11.32
CA ALA A 8 4.06 -4.43 12.66
C ALA A 8 2.52 -4.41 12.70
N ILE A 9 1.88 -3.42 12.08
CA ILE A 9 0.42 -3.35 11.95
C ILE A 9 -0.13 -4.57 11.19
N ALA A 10 0.42 -4.84 9.99
CA ALA A 10 -0.05 -5.92 9.13
C ALA A 10 0.20 -7.31 9.73
N SER A 11 1.28 -7.51 10.49
CA SER A 11 1.56 -8.77 11.17
C SER A 11 0.68 -8.97 12.40
N THR A 12 0.34 -7.91 13.12
CA THR A 12 -0.43 -7.98 14.37
C THR A 12 -1.93 -8.19 14.14
N TYR A 13 -2.55 -7.41 13.26
CA TYR A 13 -4.01 -7.36 13.16
C TYR A 13 -4.56 -8.20 12.01
N HIS A 14 -5.65 -8.93 12.21
CA HIS A 14 -6.30 -9.70 11.14
C HIS A 14 -6.99 -8.80 10.10
N THR A 15 -7.53 -7.67 10.54
CA THR A 15 -8.27 -6.72 9.71
C THR A 15 -7.91 -5.30 10.11
N LEU A 16 -7.73 -4.44 9.12
CA LEU A 16 -7.56 -3.00 9.30
C LEU A 16 -8.75 -2.27 8.69
N ILE A 17 -9.26 -1.27 9.41
CA ILE A 17 -10.29 -0.35 8.93
C ILE A 17 -9.64 1.02 8.80
N LEU A 18 -9.69 1.61 7.60
CA LEU A 18 -9.18 2.94 7.34
C LEU A 18 -10.28 3.80 6.74
N THR A 19 -10.63 4.90 7.41
CA THR A 19 -11.73 5.76 7.01
C THR A 19 -11.24 7.08 6.44
N ASP A 20 -12.15 7.77 5.74
CA ASP A 20 -12.00 9.16 5.31
C ASP A 20 -10.76 9.39 4.43
N ILE A 21 -10.43 8.43 3.57
CA ILE A 21 -9.30 8.60 2.65
C ILE A 21 -9.70 9.58 1.55
N PRO A 22 -9.04 10.75 1.47
CA PRO A 22 -9.31 11.69 0.40
C PRO A 22 -8.75 11.17 -0.93
N LYS A 23 -9.19 11.76 -2.04
CA LYS A 23 -8.49 11.61 -3.30
C LYS A 23 -7.03 12.05 -3.14
N LEU A 24 -6.10 11.16 -3.45
CA LEU A 24 -4.67 11.38 -3.29
C LEU A 24 -4.09 11.96 -4.59
N ASN A 25 -3.49 13.15 -4.47
CA ASN A 25 -2.90 13.88 -5.59
C ASN A 25 -1.38 13.78 -5.58
N ILE A 26 -0.76 14.02 -6.75
CA ILE A 26 0.70 13.98 -6.92
C ILE A 26 1.46 14.93 -5.99
N GLU A 27 0.86 16.06 -5.59
CA GLU A 27 1.45 16.99 -4.63
C GLU A 27 1.61 16.39 -3.23
N GLN A 28 0.89 15.29 -2.96
CA GLN A 28 0.90 14.58 -1.68
C GLN A 28 1.76 13.30 -1.76
N ARG A 29 2.89 13.34 -2.48
CA ARG A 29 3.75 12.17 -2.73
C ARG A 29 4.06 11.34 -1.49
N ASP A 30 4.31 11.97 -0.34
CA ASP A 30 4.64 11.24 0.88
C ASP A 30 3.43 10.51 1.48
N ARG A 31 2.21 11.05 1.34
CA ARG A 31 0.97 10.35 1.74
C ARG A 31 0.70 9.19 0.82
N VAL A 32 0.84 9.44 -0.48
CA VAL A 32 0.71 8.48 -1.56
C VAL A 32 1.65 7.28 -1.38
N ARG A 33 2.95 7.54 -1.15
CA ARG A 33 3.96 6.49 -0.88
C ARG A 33 3.66 5.70 0.37
N ARG A 34 3.27 6.38 1.46
CA ARG A 34 2.89 5.70 2.71
C ARG A 34 1.66 4.80 2.53
N PHE A 35 0.68 5.24 1.75
CA PHE A 35 -0.49 4.42 1.42
C PHE A 35 -0.11 3.19 0.59
N ILE A 36 0.75 3.34 -0.42
CA ILE A 36 1.28 2.20 -1.19
C ILE A 36 1.95 1.20 -0.26
N ILE A 37 2.88 1.65 0.59
CA ILE A 37 3.63 0.76 1.50
C ILE A 37 2.66 0.05 2.45
N LEU A 38 1.68 0.78 3.01
CA LEU A 38 0.66 0.16 3.87
C LEU A 38 -0.11 -0.94 3.13
N VAL A 39 -0.65 -0.66 1.94
CA VAL A 39 -1.42 -1.65 1.17
C VAL A 39 -0.55 -2.86 0.82
N ASP A 40 0.71 -2.63 0.46
CA ASP A 40 1.67 -3.68 0.13
C ASP A 40 1.91 -4.61 1.33
N GLU A 41 2.13 -4.06 2.53
CA GLU A 41 2.34 -4.88 3.73
C GLU A 41 1.06 -5.62 4.16
N LEU A 42 -0.11 -4.97 4.09
CA LEU A 42 -1.38 -5.65 4.38
C LEU A 42 -1.61 -6.81 3.40
N TYR A 43 -1.34 -6.58 2.12
CA TYR A 43 -1.46 -7.58 1.07
C TYR A 43 -0.54 -8.78 1.33
N ASN A 44 0.73 -8.52 1.64
CA ASN A 44 1.74 -9.55 1.93
C ASN A 44 1.36 -10.44 3.12
N HIS A 45 0.65 -9.88 4.10
CA HIS A 45 0.20 -10.57 5.31
C HIS A 45 -1.21 -11.16 5.21
N ASN A 46 -1.86 -11.11 4.04
CA ASN A 46 -3.27 -11.47 3.85
C ASN A 46 -4.22 -10.75 4.83
N THR A 47 -3.84 -9.56 5.29
CA THR A 47 -4.62 -8.75 6.24
C THR A 47 -5.80 -8.15 5.51
N LYS A 48 -7.00 -8.30 6.08
CA LYS A 48 -8.22 -7.80 5.44
C LYS A 48 -8.27 -6.28 5.60
N LEU A 49 -8.78 -5.60 4.59
CA LEU A 49 -8.82 -4.15 4.56
C LEU A 49 -10.23 -3.69 4.25
N ILE A 50 -10.79 -2.88 5.15
CA ILE A 50 -12.04 -2.15 4.92
C ILE A 50 -11.65 -0.68 4.77
N LEU A 51 -12.07 -0.07 3.66
CA LEU A 51 -11.73 1.30 3.32
C LEU A 51 -12.99 2.15 3.14
N SER A 52 -12.98 3.36 3.68
CA SER A 52 -13.87 4.44 3.26
C SER A 52 -13.05 5.52 2.55
N MET A 53 -13.55 6.01 1.42
CA MET A 53 -12.85 6.93 0.54
C MET A 53 -13.78 8.00 -0.03
N SER A 54 -13.23 9.17 -0.35
CA SER A 54 -13.98 10.30 -0.93
C SER A 54 -14.25 10.16 -2.44
N VAL A 55 -14.04 8.98 -3.02
CA VAL A 55 -14.16 8.70 -4.45
C VAL A 55 -14.99 7.42 -4.64
N ASP A 56 -15.64 7.29 -5.79
CA ASP A 56 -16.58 6.18 -6.02
C ASP A 56 -15.90 4.84 -6.28
N THR A 57 -14.68 4.84 -6.84
CA THR A 57 -13.94 3.62 -7.12
C THR A 57 -12.49 3.69 -6.64
N VAL A 58 -11.93 2.55 -6.26
CA VAL A 58 -10.52 2.45 -5.83
C VAL A 58 -9.56 2.94 -6.92
N LYS A 59 -9.92 2.82 -8.20
CA LYS A 59 -9.10 3.28 -9.33
C LYS A 59 -8.95 4.80 -9.35
N ASP A 60 -9.92 5.52 -8.79
CA ASP A 60 -9.95 6.98 -8.77
C ASP A 60 -9.25 7.57 -7.54
N ILE A 61 -8.77 6.72 -6.62
CA ILE A 61 -8.09 7.16 -5.39
C ILE A 61 -6.79 7.90 -5.69
N PHE A 62 -6.13 7.54 -6.79
CA PHE A 62 -4.95 8.20 -7.32
C PHE A 62 -5.28 8.87 -8.64
N ASN A 63 -4.92 10.14 -8.78
CA ASN A 63 -4.83 10.75 -10.11
C ASN A 63 -3.36 10.97 -10.48
N PRO A 64 -2.73 10.00 -11.18
CA PRO A 64 -1.31 10.09 -11.50
C PRO A 64 -1.03 11.11 -12.61
N LEU A 65 -2.07 11.52 -13.35
CA LEU A 65 -1.99 12.51 -14.41
C LEU A 65 -2.66 13.80 -13.94
N LYS A 66 -1.85 14.73 -13.40
CA LYS A 66 -2.30 16.11 -13.25
C LYS A 66 -2.32 16.72 -14.66
N ASN A 67 -3.50 17.01 -15.20
CA ASN A 67 -3.67 18.00 -16.27
C ASN A 67 -3.48 19.42 -15.69
N ASP A 68 -2.43 19.62 -14.90
CA ASP A 68 -2.13 20.91 -14.31
C ASP A 68 -1.12 21.62 -15.23
N PRO A 69 -1.50 22.74 -15.86
CA PRO A 69 -0.61 23.49 -16.72
C PRO A 69 0.64 24.03 -15.99
N ASN A 70 0.67 24.00 -14.65
CA ASN A 70 1.80 24.41 -13.82
C ASN A 70 2.71 23.25 -13.40
N LEU A 71 2.42 22.00 -13.79
CA LEU A 71 3.21 20.83 -13.40
C LEU A 71 4.58 20.87 -14.08
N LYS A 72 5.66 20.96 -13.29
CA LYS A 72 7.02 20.94 -13.83
C LYS A 72 7.44 19.51 -14.15
N ARG A 73 8.50 19.38 -14.96
CA ARG A 73 9.07 18.08 -15.30
C ARG A 73 9.55 17.32 -14.07
N GLU A 74 10.09 18.01 -13.07
CA GLU A 74 10.47 17.41 -11.77
C GLU A 74 9.27 16.91 -10.95
N ASP A 75 8.08 17.46 -11.19
CA ASP A 75 6.84 17.06 -10.52
C ASP A 75 6.20 15.85 -11.18
N LEU A 76 6.65 15.43 -12.37
CA LEU A 76 6.18 14.21 -13.04
C LEU A 76 6.57 12.97 -12.25
N LEU A 77 5.67 12.00 -12.17
CA LEU A 77 5.97 10.70 -11.55
C LEU A 77 7.06 9.98 -12.35
N THR A 78 7.93 9.28 -11.64
CA THR A 78 8.82 8.31 -12.28
C THR A 78 8.02 7.11 -12.77
N MET A 79 8.55 6.36 -13.73
CA MET A 79 7.89 5.13 -14.20
C MET A 79 7.69 4.13 -13.06
N ASP A 80 8.63 4.05 -12.12
CA ASP A 80 8.52 3.17 -10.96
C ASP A 80 7.36 3.56 -10.03
N GLU A 81 7.07 4.86 -9.90
CA GLU A 81 5.92 5.34 -9.14
C GLU A 81 4.60 5.02 -9.84
N PHE A 82 4.52 5.22 -11.17
CA PHE A 82 3.36 4.80 -11.95
C PHE A 82 3.08 3.30 -11.79
N HIS A 83 4.10 2.45 -11.97
CA HIS A 83 3.94 1.01 -11.79
C HIS A 83 3.55 0.62 -10.36
N SER A 84 4.05 1.36 -9.37
CA SER A 84 3.65 1.14 -7.98
C SER A 84 2.18 1.48 -7.75
N PHE A 85 1.63 2.52 -8.39
CA PHE A 85 0.20 2.81 -8.35
C PHE A 85 -0.64 1.71 -8.95
N ASP A 86 -0.34 1.29 -10.18
CA ASP A 86 -1.11 0.26 -10.87
C ASP A 86 -1.10 -1.06 -10.09
N ARG A 87 0.04 -1.40 -9.48
CA ARG A 87 0.17 -2.56 -8.60
C ARG A 87 -0.68 -2.40 -7.34
N THR A 88 -0.67 -1.24 -6.69
CA THR A 88 -1.50 -0.97 -5.50
C THR A 88 -2.99 -1.06 -5.84
N ILE A 89 -3.43 -0.49 -6.96
CA ILE A 89 -4.82 -0.60 -7.42
C ILE A 89 -5.20 -2.05 -7.68
N SER A 90 -4.34 -2.81 -8.38
CA SER A 90 -4.59 -4.22 -8.65
C SER A 90 -4.75 -5.04 -7.36
N ARG A 91 -3.89 -4.76 -6.36
CA ARG A 91 -4.00 -5.38 -5.03
C ARG A 91 -5.31 -5.02 -4.33
N LEU A 92 -5.69 -3.74 -4.32
CA LEU A 92 -6.96 -3.31 -3.72
C LEU A 92 -8.17 -3.98 -4.37
N VAL A 93 -8.14 -4.19 -5.69
CA VAL A 93 -9.19 -4.92 -6.41
C VAL A 93 -9.19 -6.41 -6.01
N GLU A 94 -8.02 -7.06 -5.99
CA GLU A 94 -7.93 -8.47 -5.56
C GLU A 94 -8.40 -8.65 -4.11
N MET A 95 -8.06 -7.72 -3.22
CA MET A 95 -8.43 -7.76 -1.80
C MET A 95 -9.96 -7.75 -1.56
N GLN A 96 -10.74 -7.34 -2.54
CA GLN A 96 -12.22 -7.38 -2.51
C GLN A 96 -12.80 -8.74 -2.94
N SER A 97 -12.00 -9.61 -3.55
CA SER A 97 -12.45 -10.91 -4.05
C SER A 97 -12.79 -11.87 -2.90
N LYS A 98 -13.76 -12.76 -3.12
CA LYS A 98 -14.11 -13.79 -2.13
C LYS A 98 -12.93 -14.71 -1.85
N GLU A 99 -12.16 -14.99 -2.90
CA GLU A 99 -10.94 -15.80 -2.88
C GLU A 99 -9.92 -15.18 -1.93
N TYR A 100 -9.66 -13.87 -2.03
CA TYR A 100 -8.76 -13.17 -1.13
C TYR A 100 -9.30 -13.14 0.30
N LEU A 101 -10.59 -12.84 0.47
CA LEU A 101 -11.23 -12.78 1.79
C LEU A 101 -11.20 -14.14 2.51
N ALA A 102 -11.24 -15.25 1.76
CA ALA A 102 -11.12 -16.60 2.30
C ALA A 102 -9.67 -17.03 2.65
N LYS A 103 -8.63 -16.33 2.17
CA LYS A 103 -7.23 -16.65 2.51
C LYS A 103 -7.01 -16.52 4.02
N PRO A 104 -6.33 -17.48 4.69
CA PRO A 104 -5.91 -17.30 6.08
C PRO A 104 -4.87 -16.19 6.19
N LYS A 105 -4.79 -15.56 7.36
CA LYS A 105 -3.75 -14.57 7.69
C LYS A 105 -2.37 -15.21 7.49
N ARG A 106 -1.46 -14.48 6.85
CA ARG A 106 -0.08 -14.91 6.65
C ARG A 106 0.79 -14.28 7.74
N PHE A 107 1.30 -15.13 8.62
CA PHE A 107 2.30 -14.74 9.61
C PHE A 107 3.67 -14.66 8.94
N SER A 108 4.46 -13.65 9.31
CA SER A 108 5.89 -13.66 8.98
C SER A 108 6.54 -14.77 9.80
N ASN A 109 7.28 -15.66 9.14
CA ASN A 109 8.21 -16.55 9.84
C ASN A 109 9.31 -15.67 10.43
N GLN A 110 9.13 -15.18 11.66
CA GLN A 110 10.19 -14.56 12.47
C GLN A 110 11.07 -15.63 13.14
N ASN A 111 11.22 -16.81 12.52
CA ASN A 111 12.30 -17.75 12.85
C ASN A 111 13.48 -17.45 11.93
N LYS A 112 14.13 -16.31 12.13
CA LYS A 112 15.55 -16.20 11.81
C LYS A 112 16.30 -16.46 13.11
N SER A 113 17.17 -17.47 13.13
CA SER A 113 18.01 -17.68 14.32
C SER A 113 18.91 -16.46 14.50
N PRO A 114 19.31 -16.13 15.74
CA PRO A 114 20.26 -15.05 16.00
C PRO A 114 21.55 -15.12 15.16
N ASP A 115 21.91 -16.31 14.66
CA ASP A 115 23.12 -16.57 13.87
C ASP A 115 23.06 -16.01 12.45
N GLU A 116 21.86 -15.86 11.87
CA GLU A 116 21.69 -15.35 10.50
C GLU A 116 21.96 -13.84 10.38
N TRP A 117 21.90 -13.10 11.49
CA TRP A 117 22.19 -11.66 11.51
C TRP A 117 23.69 -11.34 11.53
N SER A 118 24.53 -12.29 11.97
CA SER A 118 25.99 -12.12 12.05
C SER A 118 26.70 -12.25 10.71
N GLN A 119 26.02 -12.69 9.64
CA GLN A 119 26.62 -12.95 8.32
C GLN A 119 26.37 -11.83 7.30
N LEU A 120 25.77 -10.70 7.72
CA LEU A 120 25.49 -9.55 6.85
C LEU A 120 26.22 -8.26 7.32
N GLN A 121 27.32 -8.40 8.05
CA GLN A 121 28.34 -7.35 8.26
C GLN A 121 29.62 -7.74 7.54
#